data_AF-A0A8E7IMZ2-F1
#
_entry.id   AF-A0A8E7IMZ2-F1
#
_cell.length_a   1.000
_cell.length_b   1.000
_cell.length_c   1.000
_cell.angle_alpha   90.00
_cell.angle_beta   90.00
_cell.angle_gamma   90.00
#
_symmetry.space_group_name_H-M   'P 1'
#
loop_
_entity.id
_entity.type
_entity.pdbx_description
1 polymer ?
#
loop_
_entity_poly.entity_id
_entity_poly.type
_entity_poly.pdbx_seq_one_letter_code
_entity_poly.pdbx_strand_id
1 'polypeptide(L)' 'NRQVTFSKRRNGIMKKAKEISVLCDAQVSLVIFSSLGKMFEYCSPSTTLSKMLEKYQQNSGKKLWDAKHENLSAEIDRIK' A
#
# COMPACT_ATOMS: atom_id res chain seq x y z
N ASN A 1 15.39 -11.60 -20.28
CA ASN A 1 15.89 -11.62 -18.87
C ASN A 1 15.13 -10.70 -17.91
N ARG A 2 14.98 -9.38 -18.18
CA ARG A 2 14.34 -8.42 -17.23
C ARG A 2 12.98 -8.86 -16.69
N GLN A 3 12.07 -9.30 -17.56
CA GLN A 3 10.72 -9.71 -17.15
C GLN A 3 10.74 -10.94 -16.23
N VAL A 4 11.55 -11.96 -16.56
CA VAL A 4 11.71 -13.17 -15.74
C VAL A 4 12.32 -12.83 -14.38
N THR A 5 13.36 -11.99 -14.36
CA THR A 5 13.99 -11.51 -13.12
C THR A 5 13.01 -10.73 -12.27
N PHE A 6 12.24 -9.81 -12.86
CA PHE A 6 11.20 -9.06 -12.16
C PHE A 6 10.19 -9.98 -11.51
N SER A 7 9.63 -10.94 -12.25
CA SER A 7 8.66 -11.90 -11.71
C SER A 7 9.23 -12.71 -10.54
N LYS A 8 10.47 -13.21 -10.66
CA LYS A 8 11.13 -13.96 -9.58
C LYS A 8 11.39 -13.09 -8.34
N ARG A 9 11.95 -11.89 -8.52
CA ARG A 9 12.29 -10.97 -7.42
C ARG A 9 11.04 -10.43 -6.73
N ARG A 10 10.02 -10.01 -7.50
CA ARG A 10 8.72 -9.56 -6.97
C ARG A 10 8.07 -10.65 -6.12
N ASN A 11 8.02 -11.88 -6.62
CA ASN A 11 7.45 -13.00 -5.86
C ASN A 11 8.27 -13.31 -4.59
N GLY A 12 9.60 -13.21 -4.66
CA GLY A 12 10.47 -13.38 -3.49
C GLY A 12 10.21 -12.33 -2.40
N ILE A 13 10.09 -11.06 -2.78
CA ILE A 13 9.78 -9.97 -1.84
C ILE A 13 8.37 -10.15 -1.24
N MET A 14 7.37 -10.51 -2.04
CA MET A 14 6.01 -10.78 -1.55
C MET A 14 5.99 -11.92 -0.50
N LYS A 15 6.76 -12.99 -0.73
CA LYS A 15 6.91 -14.07 0.26
C LYS A 15 7.50 -13.56 1.57
N LYS A 16 8.56 -12.75 1.51
CA LYS A 16 9.20 -12.17 2.70
C LYS A 16 8.28 -11.20 3.45
N ALA A 17 7.53 -10.36 2.74
CA ALA A 17 6.52 -9.50 3.34
C ALA A 17 5.45 -10.31 4.10
N LYS A 18 5.00 -11.43 3.51
CA LYS A 18 4.08 -12.37 4.18
C LYS A 18 4.69 -13.04 5.39
N GLU A 19 5.93 -13.51 5.30
CA GLU A 19 6.65 -14.10 6.44
C GLU A 19 6.73 -13.11 7.62
N ILE A 20 7.14 -11.86 7.37
CA ILE A 20 7.22 -10.82 8.41
C ILE A 20 5.84 -10.56 9.03
N SER A 21 4.80 -10.44 8.20
CA SER A 21 3.45 -10.18 8.71
C SER A 21 2.97 -11.28 9.65
N VAL A 22 3.21 -12.55 9.32
CA VAL A 22 2.79 -13.69 10.14
C VAL A 22 3.67 -13.90 11.37
N LEU A 23 5.00 -13.87 11.20
CA LEU A 23 5.94 -14.22 12.27
C LEU A 23 6.02 -13.15 13.36
N CYS A 24 5.76 -11.88 13.00
CA CYS A 24 5.92 -10.75 13.91
C CYS A 24 4.60 -10.05 14.24
N ASP A 25 3.45 -10.60 13.81
CA ASP A 25 2.13 -9.96 13.89
C ASP A 25 2.15 -8.50 13.38
N ALA A 26 2.92 -8.27 12.33
CA ALA A 26 3.17 -6.94 11.79
C ALA A 26 2.19 -6.63 10.65
N GLN A 27 1.71 -5.38 10.62
CA GLN A 27 0.97 -4.85 9.47
C GLN A 27 1.96 -4.46 8.36
N VAL A 28 1.86 -5.12 7.21
CA VAL A 28 2.80 -4.94 6.09
C VAL A 28 2.02 -4.67 4.81
N SER A 29 2.43 -3.66 4.06
CA SER A 29 1.91 -3.38 2.73
C SER A 29 3.04 -3.08 1.75
N LEU A 30 2.88 -3.50 0.50
CA LEU A 30 3.86 -3.38 -0.57
C LEU A 30 3.14 -3.06 -1.88
N VAL A 31 3.56 -1.99 -2.55
CA VAL A 31 3.08 -1.60 -3.88
C VAL A 31 4.28 -1.53 -4.82
N ILE A 32 4.19 -2.21 -5.97
CA ILE A 32 5.26 -2.28 -6.97
C ILE A 32 4.68 -1.93 -8.34
N PHE A 33 5.27 -0.94 -9.01
CA PHE A 33 5.01 -0.66 -10.42
C PHE A 33 6.12 -1.23 -11.28
N SER A 34 5.75 -1.99 -12.31
CA SER A 34 6.72 -2.41 -13.33
C SER A 34 7.03 -1.25 -14.29
N SER A 35 8.10 -1.40 -15.09
CA SER A 35 8.45 -0.42 -16.14
C SER A 35 7.37 -0.25 -17.21
N LEU A 36 6.34 -1.11 -17.25
CA LEU A 36 5.19 -1.01 -18.16
C LEU A 36 3.96 -0.40 -17.48
N GLY A 37 4.12 0.19 -16.28
CA GLY A 37 3.04 0.80 -15.52
C GLY A 37 2.11 -0.20 -14.82
N LYS A 38 2.26 -1.51 -15.04
CA LYS A 38 1.46 -2.52 -14.34
C LYS A 38 1.77 -2.52 -12.85
N MET A 39 0.72 -2.33 -12.05
CA MET A 39 0.74 -2.37 -10.59
C MET A 39 0.66 -3.82 -10.09
N PHE A 40 1.39 -4.09 -9.02
CA PHE A 40 1.31 -5.31 -8.23
C PHE A 40 1.34 -4.93 -6.75
N GLU A 41 0.50 -5.56 -5.95
CA GLU A 41 0.41 -5.23 -4.53
C GLU A 41 0.34 -6.48 -3.64
N TYR A 42 0.72 -6.27 -2.38
CA TYR A 42 0.49 -7.19 -1.28
C TYR A 42 0.09 -6.35 -0.05
N CYS A 43 -0.89 -6.84 0.70
CA CYS A 43 -1.28 -6.27 1.98
C CYS A 43 -1.52 -7.40 2.97
N SER A 44 -1.06 -7.23 4.21
CA SER A 44 -1.31 -8.20 5.28
C SER A 44 -2.81 -8.34 5.54
N PRO A 45 -3.33 -9.55 5.84
CA PRO A 45 -4.77 -9.78 5.99
C PRO A 45 -5.47 -8.94 7.08
N SER A 46 -4.71 -8.47 8.07
CA SER A 46 -5.22 -7.67 9.19
C SER A 46 -5.44 -6.18 8.85
N THR A 47 -5.15 -5.74 7.62
CA THR A 47 -5.28 -4.33 7.23
C THR A 47 -5.57 -4.17 5.73
N THR A 48 -5.82 -2.93 5.31
CA THR A 48 -5.93 -2.54 3.90
C THR A 48 -4.88 -1.48 3.57
N LEU A 49 -4.55 -1.31 2.28
CA LEU A 49 -3.61 -0.27 1.84
C LEU A 49 -4.08 1.12 2.30
N SER A 50 -5.37 1.45 2.17
CA SER A 50 -5.92 2.73 2.63
C SER A 50 -5.64 2.98 4.12
N LYS A 51 -5.93 1.99 4.98
CA LYS A 51 -5.66 2.10 6.42
C LYS A 51 -4.17 2.25 6.73
N MET A 52 -3.29 1.60 5.96
CA MET A 52 -1.84 1.76 6.11
C MET A 52 -1.36 3.16 5.72
N LEU A 53 -1.90 3.70 4.63
CA LEU A 53 -1.58 5.06 4.17
C LEU A 53 -2.12 6.13 5.13
N GLU A 54 -3.34 5.96 5.65
CA GLU A 54 -3.91 6.81 6.69
C GLU A 54 -3.03 6.83 7.95
N LYS A 55 -2.64 5.65 8.46
CA LYS A 55 -1.71 5.53 9.60
C LYS A 55 -0.35 6.17 9.30
N TYR A 56 0.17 6.00 8.08
CA TYR A 56 1.43 6.62 7.68
C TYR A 56 1.32 8.15 7.71
N GLN A 57 0.26 8.72 7.14
CA GLN A 57 0.03 10.16 7.15
C GLN A 57 -0.08 10.71 8.57
N GLN A 58 -0.85 10.04 9.44
CA GLN A 58 -1.01 10.43 10.84
C GLN A 58 0.32 10.41 11.62
N ASN A 59 1.15 9.38 11.40
CA ASN A 59 2.38 9.18 12.18
C ASN A 59 3.59 9.92 11.61
N SER A 60 3.65 10.15 10.30
CA SER A 60 4.78 10.82 9.64
C SER A 60 4.57 12.34 9.47
N GLY A 61 3.35 12.83 9.66
CA GLY A 61 2.96 14.21 9.37
C GLY A 61 2.97 14.56 7.87
N LYS A 62 3.28 13.60 6.99
CA LYS A 62 3.26 13.80 5.54
C LYS A 62 1.83 13.72 5.03
N LYS A 63 1.35 14.80 4.42
CA LYS A 63 0.11 14.78 3.66
C LYS A 63 0.32 13.98 2.38
N LEU A 64 -0.39 12.86 2.27
CA LEU A 64 -0.41 12.01 1.09
C LEU A 64 -1.46 12.45 0.08
N TRP A 65 -2.54 13.07 0.56
CA TRP A 65 -3.60 13.64 -0.28
C TRP A 65 -3.66 15.16 -0.10
N ASP A 66 -3.91 15.87 -1.21
CA ASP A 66 -4.07 17.32 -1.20
C ASP A 66 -5.43 17.74 -0.65
N ALA A 67 -5.54 19.02 -0.26
CA ALA A 67 -6.76 19.65 0.26
C ALA A 67 -8.01 19.46 -0.64
N LYS A 68 -7.82 19.23 -1.93
CA LYS A 68 -8.91 18.96 -2.88
C LYS A 68 -9.64 17.64 -2.59
N HIS A 69 -8.93 16.63 -2.07
CA HIS A 69 -9.53 15.38 -1.61
C HIS A 69 -10.24 15.54 -0.26
N GLU A 70 -9.69 16.34 0.66
CA GLU A 70 -10.36 16.70 1.92
C GLU A 70 -11.70 17.40 1.67
N ASN A 71 -11.73 18.36 0.74
CA ASN A 71 -12.98 19.05 0.37
C ASN A 71 -14.01 18.10 -0.23
N LEU A 72 -13.60 17.15 -1.06
CA LEU A 72 -14.53 16.18 -1.67
C LEU A 72 -15.10 15.20 -0.63
N SER A 73 -14.27 14.73 0.31
CA SER A 73 -14.73 13.91 1.43
C SER A 73 -15.69 14.68 2.35
N ALA A 74 -15.37 15.93 2.69
CA ALA A 74 -16.24 16.79 3.48
C ALA A 74 -17.56 17.11 2.77
N GLU A 75 -17.55 17.22 1.43
CA GLU A 75 -18.77 17.38 0.63
C GLU A 75 -19.63 16.11 0.67
N ILE A 76 -19.02 14.94 0.50
CA ILE A 76 -19.72 13.64 0.52
C ILE A 76 -20.37 13.39 1.88
N ASP A 77 -19.66 13.69 2.98
CA ASP A 77 -20.20 13.54 4.34
C ASP A 77 -21.29 14.57 4.66
N ARG A 78 -21.32 15.72 3.96
CA ARG A 78 -22.41 16.70 4.06
C ARG A 78 -23.67 16.31 3.30
N ILE A 79 -23.54 15.46 2.28
CA ILE A 79 -24.66 15.03 1.41
C ILE A 79 -25.27 13.70 1.88
N LYS A 80 -24.54 12.91 2.66
CA LYS A 80 -25.05 11.72 3.36
C LYS A 80 -25.83 12.11 4.62
#